data_AF-A0A3D1IJI6-F1
#
_entry.id   AF-A0A3D1IJI6-F1
#
_cell.length_a   1.000
_cell.length_b   1.000
_cell.length_c   1.000
_cell.angle_alpha   90.00
_cell.angle_beta   90.00
_cell.angle_gamma   90.00
#
_symmetry.space_group_name_H-M   'P 1'
#
loop_
_entity.id
_entity.type
_entity.pdbx_description
1 polymer ?
#
loop_
_entity_poly.entity_id
_entity_poly.type
_entity_poly.pdbx_seq_one_letter_code
_entity_poly.pdbx_strand_id
1 'polypeptide(L)'
;AGGFHAAFQLAVTSFYGAPVDAAVGAAVILHLASFGPVTVLGLVLMIRTGLTFRGAVDLASSVSRDRTPELAQVESAGGVVPIDAADPVEPSGT
;
A
#
# COMPACT_ATOMS: atom_id res chain seq x y z
N ALA A 1 -1.10 -11.11 20.22
CA ALA A 1 0.03 -11.06 19.26
C ALA A 1 -0.55 -11.22 17.85
N GLY A 2 -0.07 -10.45 16.86
CA GLY A 2 -0.58 -10.48 15.48
C GLY A 2 0.02 -11.61 14.63
N GLY A 3 -0.55 -11.86 13.44
CA GLY A 3 -0.14 -12.96 12.55
C GLY A 3 1.34 -12.94 12.14
N PHE A 4 1.89 -11.74 11.87
CA PHE A 4 3.33 -11.60 11.58
C PHE A 4 4.23 -12.08 12.72
N HIS A 5 3.91 -11.68 13.96
CA HIS A 5 4.68 -12.10 15.14
C HIS A 5 4.64 -13.61 15.33
N ALA A 6 3.47 -14.22 15.14
CA ALA A 6 3.31 -15.67 15.27
C ALA A 6 4.10 -16.42 14.19
N ALA A 7 4.05 -15.95 12.93
CA ALA A 7 4.80 -16.56 11.83
C ALA A 7 6.32 -16.40 12.01
N PHE A 8 6.78 -15.22 12.43
CA PHE A 8 8.20 -14.97 12.71
C PHE A 8 8.70 -15.85 13.86
N GLN A 9 7.94 -15.92 14.96
CA GLN A 9 8.26 -16.78 16.09
C GLN A 9 8.34 -18.25 15.66
N LEU A 10 7.35 -18.75 14.91
CA LEU A 10 7.38 -20.12 14.40
C LEU A 10 8.63 -20.39 13.56
N ALA A 11 8.94 -19.51 12.60
CA ALA A 11 10.10 -19.68 11.74
C ALA A 11 11.43 -19.64 12.53
N VAL A 12 11.57 -18.70 13.45
CA VAL A 12 12.83 -18.50 14.19
C VAL A 12 13.06 -19.60 15.22
N THR A 13 12.00 -20.07 15.88
CA THR A 13 12.08 -21.21 16.80
C THR A 13 12.31 -22.52 16.05
N SER A 14 11.69 -22.73 14.88
CA SER A 14 11.80 -23.99 14.13
C SER A 14 13.11 -24.14 13.35
N PHE A 15 13.59 -23.08 12.68
CA PHE A 15 14.79 -23.14 11.85
C PHE A 15 16.07 -22.89 12.64
N TYR A 16 16.04 -22.05 13.67
CA TYR A 16 17.23 -21.64 14.41
C TYR A 16 17.24 -22.13 15.87
N GLY A 17 16.21 -22.83 16.32
CA GLY A 17 16.14 -23.36 17.70
C GLY A 17 16.13 -22.27 18.77
N ALA A 18 15.78 -21.03 18.40
CA ALA A 18 15.85 -19.91 19.32
C ALA A 18 14.82 -20.06 20.46
N PRO A 19 15.14 -19.64 21.69
CA PRO A 19 14.16 -19.56 22.76
C PRO A 19 12.98 -18.66 22.38
N VAL A 20 11.78 -19.03 22.82
CA VAL A 20 10.53 -18.30 22.50
C VAL A 20 10.63 -16.81 22.88
N ASP A 21 11.15 -16.50 24.06
CA ASP A 21 11.27 -15.12 24.53
C ASP A 21 12.17 -14.28 23.63
N ALA A 22 13.27 -14.87 23.13
CA ALA A 22 14.17 -14.23 22.19
C ALA A 22 13.52 -14.03 20.81
N ALA A 23 12.76 -15.02 20.33
CA ALA A 23 12.05 -14.94 19.06
C ALA A 23 10.94 -13.87 19.08
N VAL A 24 10.20 -13.77 20.20
CA VAL A 24 9.19 -12.71 20.40
C VAL A 24 9.85 -11.33 20.48
N GLY A 25 10.95 -11.20 21.22
CA GLY A 25 11.70 -9.95 21.31
C GLY A 25 12.22 -9.48 19.95
N ALA A 26 12.80 -10.38 19.17
CA ALA A 26 13.27 -10.10 17.82
C ALA A 26 12.12 -9.68 16.88
N ALA A 27 10.95 -10.33 16.96
CA ALA A 27 9.79 -9.95 16.17
C ALA A 27 9.33 -8.51 16.45
N VAL A 28 9.30 -8.10 17.73
CA VAL A 28 8.92 -6.74 18.15
C VAL A 28 9.93 -5.71 17.66
N ILE A 29 11.22 -5.96 17.85
CA ILE A 29 12.27 -5.02 17.42
C ILE A 29 12.25 -4.88 15.90
N LEU A 30 12.18 -5.99 15.16
CA LEU A 30 12.12 -5.98 13.71
C LEU A 30 10.88 -5.21 13.20
N HIS A 31 9.72 -5.44 13.82
CA HIS A 31 8.51 -4.72 13.49
C HIS A 31 8.66 -3.21 13.74
N LEU A 32 9.14 -2.82 14.91
CA LEU A 32 9.32 -1.40 15.24
C LEU A 32 10.38 -0.73 14.36
N ALA A 33 11.48 -1.41 14.06
CA ALA A 33 12.54 -0.89 13.20
C ALA A 33 12.07 -0.68 11.75
N SER A 34 11.17 -1.54 11.26
CA SER A 34 10.67 -1.48 9.89
C SER A 34 9.52 -0.49 9.72
N PHE A 35 8.60 -0.45 10.70
CA PHE A 35 7.37 0.35 10.60
C PHE A 35 7.46 1.67 11.37
N GLY A 36 8.20 1.72 12.47
CA GLY A 36 8.35 2.92 13.31
C GLY A 36 8.80 4.16 12.53
N PRO A 37 9.88 4.11 11.72
CA PRO A 37 10.34 5.27 10.95
C PRO A 37 9.28 5.79 9.97
N VAL A 38 8.61 4.90 9.25
CA VAL A 38 7.58 5.25 8.27
C VAL A 38 6.35 5.83 8.96
N THR A 39 5.93 5.24 10.09
CA THR A 39 4.82 5.77 10.90
C THR A 39 5.12 7.16 11.44
N VAL A 40 6.33 7.37 11.98
CA VAL A 40 6.76 8.69 12.48
C VAL A 40 6.79 9.70 11.34
N LEU A 41 7.37 9.35 10.19
CA LEU A 41 7.43 10.25 9.04
C LEU A 41 6.03 10.63 8.54
N GLY A 42 5.14 9.65 8.41
CA GLY A 42 3.75 9.88 8.03
C GLY A 42 3.01 10.79 9.02
N LEU A 43 3.21 10.59 10.31
CA LEU A 43 2.60 11.41 11.35
C LEU A 43 3.12 12.87 11.31
N VAL A 44 4.44 13.04 11.16
CA VAL A 44 5.06 14.37 11.01
C VAL A 44 4.50 15.10 9.78
N LEU A 45 4.33 14.39 8.66
CA LEU A 45 3.75 14.96 7.45
C LEU A 45 2.27 15.30 7.61
N MET A 46 1.47 14.44 8.25
CA MET A 46 0.06 14.75 8.59
C MET A 46 -0.04 16.04 9.41
N ILE A 47 0.78 16.17 10.46
CA ILE A 47 0.78 17.35 11.33
C ILE A 47 1.20 18.59 10.54
N ARG A 48 2.25 18.51 9.72
CA ARG A 48 2.76 19.65 8.94
C ARG A 48 1.79 20.13 7.85
N THR A 49 1.04 19.21 7.25
CA THR A 49 0.12 19.52 6.14
C THR A 49 -1.30 19.81 6.60
N GLY A 50 -1.61 19.60 7.89
CA GLY A 50 -2.97 19.68 8.42
C GLY A 50 -3.88 18.57 7.91
N LEU A 51 -3.32 17.54 7.26
CA LEU A 51 -4.08 16.41 6.76
C LEU A 51 -4.56 15.58 7.95
N THR A 52 -5.87 15.59 8.22
CA THR A 52 -6.48 14.73 9.24
C THR A 52 -6.81 13.36 8.66
N PHE A 53 -6.93 12.35 9.51
CA PHE A 53 -7.30 11.00 9.07
C PHE A 53 -8.64 11.00 8.30
N ARG A 54 -9.61 11.80 8.76
CA ARG A 54 -10.89 12.00 8.08
C ARG A 54 -10.72 12.65 6.71
N GLY A 55 -9.91 13.71 6.62
CA GLY A 55 -9.61 14.38 5.34
C GLY A 55 -8.91 13.46 4.34
N ALA A 56 -8.00 12.59 4.81
CA ALA A 56 -7.34 11.60 3.97
C ALA A 56 -8.34 10.57 3.40
N VAL A 57 -9.28 10.09 4.22
CA VAL A 57 -10.35 9.17 3.79
C VAL A 57 -11.29 9.87 2.80
N ASP A 58 -11.69 11.10 3.08
CA ASP A 58 -12.57 11.87 2.20
C ASP A 58 -11.92 12.07 0.81
N LEU A 59 -10.63 12.45 0.76
CA LEU A 59 -9.85 12.54 -0.48
C LEU A 59 -9.71 11.20 -1.21
N ALA A 60 -9.42 10.11 -0.51
CA ALA A 60 -9.32 8.79 -1.12
C ALA A 60 -10.67 8.34 -1.71
N SER A 61 -11.78 8.71 -1.07
CA SER A 61 -13.13 8.40 -1.53
C SER A 61 -13.57 9.26 -2.72
N SER A 62 -13.11 10.52 -2.81
CA SER A 62 -13.45 11.42 -3.93
C SER A 62 -12.80 10.97 -5.23
N VAL A 63 -11.56 10.48 -5.19
CA VAL A 63 -10.86 9.92 -6.37
C VAL A 63 -11.57 8.69 -6.95
N SER A 64 -12.20 7.87 -6.11
CA SER A 64 -13.02 6.73 -6.57
C SER A 64 -14.37 7.20 -7.13
N ARG A 65 -14.95 8.26 -6.56
CA ARG A 65 -16.23 8.83 -7.00
C ARG A 65 -16.10 9.54 -8.34
N ASP A 66 -15.03 10.28 -8.59
CA ASP A 66 -14.79 10.99 -9.85
C ASP A 66 -14.51 10.05 -11.04
N ARG A 67 -13.98 8.84 -10.79
CA ARG A 67 -13.83 7.81 -11.85
C ARG A 67 -15.14 7.11 -12.23
N THR A 68 -16.13 7.11 -11.34
CA THR A 68 -17.43 6.44 -11.59
C THR A 68 -18.25 7.08 -12.74
N PRO A 69 -18.39 8.41 -12.84
CA PRO A 69 -19.10 9.05 -13.96
C PRO A 69 -18.35 8.93 -15.29
N GLU A 70 -17.01 8.93 -15.29
CA GLU A 70 -16.21 8.71 -16.50
C GLU A 70 -16.38 7.28 -17.02
N LEU A 71 -16.27 6.27 -16.15
CA LEU A 71 -16.49 4.87 -16.52
C LEU A 71 -17.93 4.61 -16.97
N ALA A 72 -18.93 5.21 -16.32
CA ALA A 72 -20.33 5.13 -16.75
C ALA A 72 -20.56 5.83 -18.11
N GLN A 73 -19.83 6.91 -18.40
CA GLN A 73 -19.87 7.60 -19.69
C GLN A 73 -19.19 6.79 -20.80
N VAL A 74 -18.09 6.08 -20.50
CA VAL A 74 -17.41 5.15 -21.42
C VAL A 74 -18.25 3.90 -21.69
N GLU A 75 -18.94 3.37 -20.67
CA GLU A 75 -19.84 2.22 -20.78
C GLU A 75 -21.13 2.58 -21.55
N SER A 76 -21.70 3.77 -21.30
CA SER A 76 -22.84 4.31 -22.06
C SER A 76 -22.47 4.69 -23.51
N ALA A 77 -21.20 5.01 -23.78
CA ALA A 77 -20.69 5.28 -25.13
C ALA A 77 -20.35 3.99 -25.92
N GLY A 78 -20.52 2.81 -25.31
CA GLY A 78 -20.32 1.51 -25.99
C GLY A 78 -18.85 1.15 -26.26
N GLY A 79 -17.90 1.72 -25.51
CA GLY A 79 -16.47 1.52 -25.74
C GLY A 79 -15.91 0.28 -25.04
N VAL A 80 -15.77 -0.84 -25.75
CA VAL A 80 -14.83 -1.89 -25.34
C VAL A 80 -13.43 -1.37 -25.59
N VAL A 81 -12.64 -1.13 -24.53
CA VAL A 81 -11.21 -0.83 -24.65
C VAL A 81 -10.45 -2.16 -24.61
N PRO A 82 -9.84 -2.62 -25.73
CA PRO A 82 -8.98 -3.79 -25.69
C PRO A 82 -7.69 -3.45 -24.94
N ILE A 83 -7.32 -4.31 -23.98
CA ILE A 83 -5.97 -4.39 -23.43
C ILE A 83 -5.12 -5.08 -24.51
N ASP A 84 -4.57 -4.32 -25.47
CA ASP A 84 -3.47 -4.82 -26.31
C ASP A 84 -2.28 -3.86 -26.25
N ALA A 85 -1.10 -4.48 -26.30
CA ALA A 85 0.19 -3.95 -25.98
C ALA A 85 0.72 -2.98 -27.05
N ALA A 86 1.59 -2.09 -26.56
CA ALA A 86 2.52 -1.23 -27.30
C ALA A 86 1.91 -0.02 -28.03
N ASP A 87 2.30 1.18 -27.58
CA ASP A 87 2.33 2.37 -28.43
C ASP A 87 3.24 2.09 -29.65
N PRO A 88 2.74 2.20 -30.90
CA PRO A 88 3.63 2.27 -32.04
C PRO A 88 4.29 3.65 -32.11
N VAL A 89 5.62 3.69 -32.07
CA VAL A 89 6.40 4.86 -32.47
C VAL A 89 6.18 5.10 -33.96
N GLU A 90 5.60 6.24 -34.33
CA GLU A 90 5.51 6.67 -35.72
C GLU A 90 6.90 7.05 -36.25
N PRO A 91 7.36 6.51 -37.39
CA PRO A 91 8.54 7.02 -38.05
C PRO A 91 8.20 8.36 -38.73
N SER A 92 8.88 9.41 -38.30
CA SER A 92 8.84 10.74 -38.93
C SER A 92 9.02 10.62 -40.45
N GLY A 93 7.97 10.95 -41.20
CA GLY A 93 7.96 10.86 -42.66
C GLY A 93 8.81 11.94 -43.34
N THR A 94 9.29 11.58 -44.53
CA THR A 94 9.54 12.49 -45.67
C THR A 94 8.98 11.84 -46.91
#